data_AF-A0ABD1UTT2-F1
#
_entry.id   AF-A0ABD1UTT2-F1
#
_cell.length_a   1.000
_cell.length_b   1.000
_cell.length_c   1.000
_cell.angle_alpha   90.00
_cell.angle_beta   90.00
_cell.angle_gamma   90.00
#
_symmetry.space_group_name_H-M   'P 1'
#
loop_
_entity.id
_entity.type
_entity.pdbx_description
1 polymer ?
#
loop_
_entity_poly.entity_id
_entity_poly.type
_entity_poly.pdbx_seq_one_letter_code
_entity_poly.pdbx_strand_id
1 'polypeptide(L)'
;MKIATYANARTTLEARKGVGKAFIVAFRSGAVMGFLLSANGLLVLYITINLFKLYYGDDWEGLFEAITGYELGGSSMALFGRVGGGIYTKAADVGADLVGKLERNIPEDDPRNPTPHRLLHICLFLSQPLRH
;
A
#
# COMPACT_ATOMS: atom_id res chain seq x y z
N MET A 1 2.97 -1.39 -1.46
CA MET A 1 2.23 -1.82 -2.67
C MET A 1 2.91 -2.97 -3.42
N LYS A 2 4.22 -2.88 -3.76
CA LYS A 2 4.96 -3.91 -4.52
C LYS A 2 4.82 -5.35 -4.00
N ILE A 3 4.92 -5.56 -2.68
CA ILE A 3 4.79 -6.90 -2.10
C ILE A 3 3.37 -7.47 -2.21
N ALA A 4 2.35 -6.61 -2.12
CA ALA A 4 0.95 -7.03 -2.27
C ALA A 4 0.66 -7.46 -3.70
N THR A 5 1.02 -6.65 -4.70
CA THR A 5 0.81 -7.01 -6.12
C THR A 5 1.60 -8.25 -6.54
N TYR A 6 2.75 -8.51 -5.92
CA TYR A 6 3.51 -9.74 -6.12
C TYR A 6 2.89 -10.97 -5.44
N ALA A 7 2.36 -10.81 -4.23
CA ALA A 7 1.82 -11.91 -3.43
C ALA A 7 0.43 -12.35 -3.88
N ASN A 8 -0.39 -11.47 -4.46
CA ASN A 8 -1.79 -11.76 -4.82
C ASN A 8 -1.92 -13.03 -5.68
N ALA A 9 -1.20 -13.12 -6.80
CA ALA A 9 -1.24 -14.31 -7.66
C ALA A 9 -0.74 -15.58 -6.94
N ARG A 10 0.24 -15.46 -6.05
CA ARG A 10 0.79 -16.58 -5.27
C ARG A 10 -0.21 -17.10 -4.24
N THR A 11 -0.93 -16.20 -3.57
CA THR A 11 -1.99 -16.56 -2.63
C THR A 11 -3.11 -17.33 -3.34
N THR A 12 -3.52 -16.90 -4.54
CA THR A 12 -4.53 -17.61 -5.35
C THR A 12 -4.06 -19.00 -5.78
N LEU A 13 -2.79 -19.15 -6.15
CA LEU A 13 -2.22 -20.46 -6.52
C LEU A 13 -2.12 -21.40 -5.32
N GLU A 14 -1.73 -20.90 -4.14
CA GLU A 14 -1.64 -21.71 -2.92
C GLU A 14 -3.01 -22.04 -2.33
N ALA A 15 -4.06 -21.26 -2.63
CA ALA A 15 -5.44 -21.59 -2.24
C ALA A 15 -5.92 -22.92 -2.84
N ARG A 16 -5.38 -23.33 -4.00
CA ARG A 16 -5.66 -24.66 -4.58
C ARG A 16 -5.21 -25.81 -3.69
N LYS A 17 -4.23 -25.59 -2.81
CA LYS A 17 -3.67 -26.59 -1.88
C LYS A 17 -4.28 -26.50 -0.48
N GLY A 18 -5.32 -25.69 -0.30
CA GLY A 18 -6.04 -25.49 0.95
C GLY A 18 -5.81 -24.12 1.60
N VAL A 19 -6.75 -23.74 2.46
CA VAL A 19 -6.83 -22.40 3.08
C VAL A 19 -5.60 -22.09 3.94
N GLY A 20 -5.06 -23.08 4.66
CA GLY A 20 -3.88 -22.89 5.51
C GLY A 20 -2.64 -22.43 4.76
N LYS A 21 -2.39 -22.96 3.56
CA LYS A 21 -1.23 -22.55 2.74
C LYS A 21 -1.41 -21.16 2.15
N ALA A 22 -2.62 -20.83 1.66
CA ALA A 22 -2.94 -19.48 1.20
C ALA A 22 -2.79 -18.44 2.32
N PHE A 23 -3.29 -18.76 3.53
CA PHE A 23 -3.17 -17.89 4.68
C PHE A 23 -1.70 -17.61 5.05
N ILE A 24 -0.84 -18.62 5.06
CA ILE A 24 0.59 -18.43 5.36
C ILE A 24 1.25 -17.49 4.34
N VAL A 25 0.94 -17.61 3.05
CA VAL A 25 1.51 -16.72 2.03
C VAL A 25 1.00 -15.28 2.19
N ALA A 26 -0.30 -15.10 2.38
CA ALA A 26 -0.90 -13.79 2.63
C ALA A 26 -0.31 -13.15 3.89
N PHE A 27 -0.26 -13.88 5.00
CA PHE A 27 0.29 -13.41 6.28
C PHE A 27 1.77 -13.04 6.17
N ARG A 28 2.60 -13.88 5.54
CA ARG A 28 4.01 -13.57 5.32
C ARG A 28 4.21 -12.32 4.47
N SER A 29 3.40 -12.14 3.42
CA SER A 29 3.47 -10.92 2.60
C SER A 29 3.10 -9.66 3.38
N GLY A 30 2.09 -9.74 4.27
CA GLY A 30 1.73 -8.67 5.19
C GLY A 30 2.83 -8.37 6.20
N ALA A 31 3.45 -9.41 6.77
CA ALA A 31 4.57 -9.27 7.70
C ALA A 31 5.75 -8.54 7.04
N VAL A 32 6.12 -8.90 5.80
CA VAL A 32 7.20 -8.21 5.06
C VAL A 32 6.90 -6.72 4.91
N MET A 33 5.65 -6.35 4.59
CA MET A 33 5.27 -4.94 4.51
C MET A 33 5.41 -4.24 5.88
N GLY A 34 4.91 -4.87 6.95
CA GLY A 34 4.96 -4.30 8.30
C GLY A 34 6.38 -4.10 8.82
N PHE A 35 7.22 -5.13 8.75
CA PHE A 35 8.61 -5.05 9.21
C PHE A 35 9.42 -4.03 8.40
N LEU A 36 9.25 -4.00 7.07
CA LEU A 36 9.98 -3.04 6.23
C LEU A 36 9.60 -1.59 6.56
N LEU A 37 8.30 -1.29 6.73
CA LEU A 37 7.85 0.06 7.05
C LEU A 37 8.27 0.48 8.46
N SER A 38 8.12 -0.40 9.46
CA SER A 38 8.48 -0.09 10.85
C SER A 38 9.99 0.10 11.02
N ALA A 39 10.81 -0.80 10.48
CA ALA A 39 12.26 -0.70 10.56
C ALA A 39 12.80 0.52 9.80
N ASN A 40 12.27 0.81 8.60
CA ASN A 40 12.70 1.96 7.81
C ASN A 40 12.27 3.28 8.49
N GLY A 41 11.05 3.36 9.02
CA GLY A 41 10.60 4.54 9.77
C GLY A 41 11.48 4.87 10.98
N LEU A 42 11.86 3.84 11.75
CA LEU A 42 12.79 4.01 12.88
C LEU A 42 14.20 4.38 12.42
N LEU A 43 14.71 3.74 11.35
CA LEU A 43 16.04 4.01 10.81
C LEU A 43 16.16 5.45 10.29
N VAL A 44 15.17 5.92 9.53
CA VAL A 44 15.16 7.30 9.01
C VAL A 44 15.09 8.30 10.15
N LEU A 45 14.24 8.06 11.15
CA LEU A 45 14.16 8.92 12.33
C LEU A 45 15.51 8.99 13.07
N TYR A 46 16.15 7.84 13.31
CA TYR A 46 17.46 7.76 13.94
C TYR A 46 18.52 8.52 13.15
N ILE A 47 18.58 8.35 11.82
CA ILE A 47 19.54 9.05 10.97
C ILE A 47 19.30 10.56 11.03
N THR A 48 18.05 11.01 10.91
CA THR A 48 17.68 12.43 10.97
C THR A 48 18.11 13.06 12.30
N ILE A 49 17.86 12.39 13.43
CA ILE A 49 18.31 12.88 14.76
C ILE A 49 19.83 13.04 14.79
N ASN A 50 20.59 12.03 14.33
CA ASN A 50 22.05 12.09 14.36
C ASN A 50 22.60 13.18 13.43
N LEU A 51 22.00 13.38 12.26
CA LEU A 51 22.40 14.45 11.33
C LEU A 51 22.10 15.85 11.88
N PHE A 52 20.91 16.04 12.44
CA PHE A 52 20.53 17.34 13.02
C PHE A 52 21.34 17.66 14.27
N LYS A 53 21.75 16.64 15.02
CA LYS A 53 22.64 16.80 16.18
C LYS A 53 24.01 17.38 15.79
N LEU A 54 24.53 17.07 14.60
CA LEU A 54 25.80 17.66 14.13
C LEU A 54 25.69 19.17 13.90
N TYR A 55 24.49 19.68 13.59
CA TYR A 55 24.26 21.10 13.34
C TYR A 55 23.83 21.87 14.60
N TYR A 56 22.92 21.30 15.40
CA TYR A 56 22.37 21.95 16.61
C TYR A 56 23.26 21.79 17.86
N GLY A 57 24.20 20.82 17.87
CA GLY A 57 25.12 20.64 18.98
C GLY A 57 24.40 20.29 20.29
N ASP A 58 24.45 21.23 21.26
CA ASP A 58 23.85 21.09 22.59
C ASP A 58 22.43 21.68 22.70
N ASP A 59 21.91 22.31 21.64
CA ASP A 59 20.52 22.78 21.62
C ASP A 59 19.55 21.65 21.23
N TRP A 60 19.15 20.88 22.25
CA TRP A 60 18.20 19.78 22.09
C TRP A 60 16.77 20.26 21.81
N GLU A 61 16.40 21.45 22.30
CA GLU A 61 15.02 21.96 22.18
C GLU A 61 14.73 22.33 20.72
N GLY A 62 15.61 23.08 20.07
CA GLY A 62 15.52 23.40 18.63
C GLY A 62 15.62 22.17 17.73
N LEU A 63 16.39 21.15 18.13
CA LEU A 63 16.51 19.89 17.39
C LEU A 63 15.19 19.11 17.39
N PHE A 64 14.52 18.97 18.54
CA PHE A 64 13.24 18.26 18.60
C PHE A 64 12.12 19.05 17.94
N GLU A 65 12.13 20.39 18.03
CA GLU A 65 11.20 21.25 17.29
C GLU A 65 11.31 20.99 15.78
N ALA A 66 12.53 20.93 15.24
CA ALA A 66 12.74 20.63 13.82
C ALA A 66 12.27 19.21 13.42
N ILE A 67 12.41 18.22 14.31
CA ILE A 67 11.95 16.83 14.07
C ILE A 67 10.44 16.75 13.99
N THR A 68 9.67 17.61 14.66
CA THR A 68 8.20 17.62 14.52
C THR A 68 7.75 17.80 13.07
N GLY A 69 8.56 18.48 12.25
CA GLY A 69 8.34 18.59 10.81
C GLY A 69 8.36 17.26 10.04
N TYR A 70 9.11 16.26 10.52
CA TYR A 70 9.12 14.91 9.94
C TYR A 70 7.74 14.23 10.08
N GLU A 71 7.13 14.34 11.26
CA GLU A 71 5.79 13.79 11.51
C GLU A 71 4.70 14.55 10.73
N LEU A 72 4.82 15.88 10.64
CA LEU A 72 3.93 16.72 9.83
C LEU A 72 3.98 16.34 8.35
N GLY A 73 5.17 16.13 7.79
CA GLY A 73 5.33 15.70 6.40
C GLY A 73 4.75 14.31 6.14
N GLY A 74 5.02 13.35 7.04
CA GLY A 74 4.51 11.99 6.94
C GLY A 74 2.98 11.91 6.99
N SER A 75 2.37 12.58 7.96
CA SER A 75 0.91 12.64 8.13
C SER A 75 0.20 13.32 6.95
N SER A 76 0.78 14.42 6.43
CA SER A 76 0.24 15.13 5.27
C SER A 76 0.19 14.24 4.03
N MET A 77 1.29 13.53 3.72
CA MET A 77 1.34 12.61 2.58
C MET A 77 0.43 11.39 2.79
N ALA A 78 0.34 10.88 4.02
CA ALA A 78 -0.56 9.78 4.36
C ALA A 78 -2.04 10.15 4.16
N LEU A 79 -2.42 11.40 4.48
CA LEU A 79 -3.77 11.90 4.28
C LEU A 79 -4.15 11.89 2.79
N PHE A 80 -3.33 12.47 1.92
CA PHE A 80 -3.59 12.46 0.48
C PHE A 80 -3.58 11.04 -0.10
N GLY A 81 -2.66 10.18 0.34
CA GLY A 81 -2.59 8.79 -0.11
C GLY A 81 -3.84 7.99 0.28
N ARG A 82 -4.36 8.17 1.50
CA ARG A 82 -5.58 7.49 1.96
C ARG A 82 -6.83 8.04 1.30
N VAL A 83 -6.97 9.37 1.19
CA VAL A 83 -8.13 10.00 0.58
C VAL A 83 -8.17 9.70 -0.93
N GLY A 84 -7.07 9.96 -1.64
CA GLY A 84 -6.99 9.72 -3.08
C GLY A 84 -7.14 8.24 -3.44
N GLY A 85 -6.44 7.36 -2.72
CA GLY A 85 -6.56 5.91 -2.90
C GLY A 85 -7.96 5.38 -2.55
N GLY A 86 -8.57 5.89 -1.49
CA GLY A 86 -9.90 5.48 -1.04
C GLY A 86 -11.00 5.90 -2.00
N ILE A 87 -10.94 7.13 -2.54
CA ILE A 87 -11.89 7.59 -3.58
C ILE A 87 -11.75 6.69 -4.82
N TYR A 88 -10.51 6.40 -5.23
CA TYR A 88 -10.25 5.58 -6.40
C TYR A 88 -10.80 4.15 -6.27
N THR A 89 -10.53 3.47 -5.15
CA THR A 89 -11.02 2.10 -4.95
C THR A 89 -12.53 2.07 -4.75
N LYS A 90 -13.11 3.01 -3.99
CA LYS A 90 -14.57 3.02 -3.74
C LYS A 90 -15.39 3.36 -4.98
N ALA A 91 -14.95 4.31 -5.80
CA ALA A 91 -15.63 4.61 -7.05
C ALA A 91 -15.63 3.39 -8.00
N ALA A 92 -14.52 2.65 -8.02
CA ALA A 92 -14.40 1.44 -8.83
C ALA A 92 -15.25 0.28 -8.31
N ASP A 93 -15.22 0.00 -7.00
CA ASP A 93 -16.00 -1.06 -6.36
C ASP A 93 -17.51 -0.82 -6.59
N VAL A 94 -17.99 0.39 -6.30
CA VAL A 94 -19.41 0.74 -6.45
C VAL A 94 -19.85 0.67 -7.91
N GLY A 95 -19.03 1.18 -8.84
CA GLY A 95 -19.34 1.12 -10.27
C GLY A 95 -19.36 -0.31 -10.83
N ALA A 96 -18.41 -1.16 -10.40
CA ALA A 96 -18.35 -2.56 -10.80
C ALA A 96 -19.53 -3.37 -10.25
N ASP A 97 -19.89 -3.15 -8.99
CA ASP A 97 -20.95 -3.87 -8.31
C ASP A 97 -22.35 -3.53 -8.82
N LEU A 98 -22.64 -2.23 -9.00
CA LEU A 98 -23.96 -1.79 -9.45
C LEU A 98 -24.25 -2.32 -10.86
N VAL A 99 -23.32 -2.14 -11.80
CA VAL A 99 -23.53 -2.55 -13.20
C VAL A 99 -23.44 -4.07 -13.37
N GLY A 100 -22.53 -4.73 -12.65
CA GLY A 100 -22.33 -6.17 -12.75
C GLY A 100 -23.46 -6.97 -12.11
N LYS A 101 -23.75 -6.71 -10.84
CA LYS A 101 -24.70 -7.51 -10.06
C LYS A 101 -26.15 -7.12 -10.33
N LEU A 102 -26.47 -5.81 -10.33
CA LEU A 102 -27.86 -5.36 -10.41
C LEU A 102 -28.40 -5.32 -11.84
N GLU A 103 -27.61 -4.83 -12.81
CA GLU A 103 -28.11 -4.69 -14.19
C GLU A 103 -27.89 -5.94 -15.04
N ARG A 104 -26.77 -6.63 -14.84
CA ARG A 104 -26.34 -7.73 -15.73
C ARG A 104 -26.41 -9.11 -15.09
N ASN A 105 -26.70 -9.22 -13.78
CA ASN A 105 -26.75 -10.49 -13.04
C ASN A 105 -25.50 -11.37 -13.26
N ILE A 106 -24.33 -10.74 -13.43
CA ILE A 106 -23.06 -11.47 -13.54
C ILE A 106 -22.41 -11.62 -12.16
N PRO A 107 -21.67 -12.72 -11.91
CA PRO A 107 -20.97 -12.91 -10.66
C PRO A 107 -19.91 -11.82 -10.44
N GLU A 108 -19.58 -11.60 -9.18
CA GLU A 108 -18.58 -10.62 -8.77
C GLU A 108 -17.19 -10.98 -9.30
N ASP A 109 -16.41 -9.97 -9.70
CA ASP A 109 -15.11 -10.11 -10.35
C ASP A 109 -15.11 -10.90 -11.68
N ASP A 110 -16.25 -11.01 -12.38
CA ASP A 110 -16.31 -11.64 -13.69
C ASP A 110 -15.47 -10.88 -14.72
N PRO A 111 -14.61 -11.55 -15.51
CA PRO A 111 -13.72 -10.92 -16.48
C PRO A 111 -14.46 -10.16 -17.60
N ARG A 112 -15.77 -10.37 -17.78
CA ARG A 112 -16.61 -9.64 -18.73
C ARG A 112 -17.00 -8.25 -18.24
N ASN A 113 -16.83 -7.95 -16.95
CA ASN A 113 -17.01 -6.60 -16.41
C ASN A 113 -15.74 -5.77 -16.71
N PRO A 114 -15.83 -4.68 -17.50
CA PRO A 114 -14.65 -3.88 -17.87
C PRO A 114 -14.08 -3.06 -16.69
N THR A 115 -14.88 -2.83 -15.63
CA THR A 115 -14.54 -1.91 -14.53
C THR A 115 -13.47 -2.47 -13.56
N PRO A 116 -13.57 -3.72 -13.05
CA PRO A 116 -12.50 -4.31 -12.23
C PRO A 116 -11.18 -4.50 -13.00
N HIS A 117 -11.26 -4.86 -14.29
CA HIS A 117 -10.09 -5.19 -15.11
C HIS A 117 -9.21 -3.95 -15.43
N ARG A 118 -9.83 -2.77 -15.61
CA ARG A 118 -9.09 -1.51 -15.83
C ARG A 118 -8.33 -1.06 -14.57
N LEU A 119 -8.87 -1.35 -13.39
CA LEU A 119 -8.24 -1.03 -12.11
C LEU A 119 -7.06 -1.96 -11.79
N LEU A 120 -7.22 -3.26 -12.01
CA LEU A 120 -6.15 -4.24 -11.84
C LEU A 120 -4.99 -3.93 -12.81
N HIS A 121 -5.31 -3.54 -14.05
CA HIS A 121 -4.31 -3.10 -15.02
C HIS A 121 -3.56 -1.85 -14.55
N ILE A 122 -4.22 -0.82 -14.01
CA ILE A 122 -3.53 0.39 -13.52
C ILE A 122 -2.63 0.10 -12.31
N CYS A 123 -3.10 -0.70 -11.35
CA CYS A 123 -2.30 -1.13 -10.19
C CYS A 123 -1.11 -2.02 -10.58
N LEU A 124 -1.27 -2.89 -11.58
CA LEU A 124 -0.19 -3.68 -12.16
C LEU A 124 0.76 -2.81 -12.99
N PHE A 125 0.26 -1.84 -13.76
CA PHE A 125 1.08 -0.94 -14.59
C PHE A 125 1.99 -0.06 -13.72
N LEU A 126 1.50 0.44 -12.59
CA LEU A 126 2.31 1.17 -11.60
C LEU A 126 3.31 0.28 -10.84
N SER A 127 3.13 -1.05 -10.89
CA SER A 127 4.02 -2.01 -10.23
C SER A 127 5.03 -2.68 -11.16
N GLN A 128 4.83 -2.64 -12.48
CA GLN A 128 5.82 -3.13 -13.45
C GLN A 128 7.01 -2.16 -13.46
N PRO A 129 8.27 -2.64 -13.34
CA PRO A 129 9.41 -1.79 -13.68
C PRO A 129 9.25 -1.43 -15.17
N LEU A 130 9.44 -0.15 -15.51
CA LEU A 130 9.63 0.30 -16.89
C LEU A 130 10.69 -0.61 -17.52
N ARG A 131 10.24 -1.61 -18.30
CA ARG A 131 11.11 -2.35 -19.21
C ARG A 131 11.31 -1.43 -20.40
N HIS A 132 12.39 -0.66 -20.35
CA HIS A 132 13.12 -0.31 -21.55
C HIS A 132 14.11 -1.43 -21.86
#